data_AF-A0A1C6I851-F1
#
_entry.id   AF-A0A1C6I851-F1
#
_cell.length_a   1.000
_cell.length_b   1.000
_cell.length_c   1.000
_cell.angle_alpha   90.00
_cell.angle_beta   90.00
_cell.angle_gamma   90.00
#
_symmetry.space_group_name_H-M   'P 1'
#
loop_
_entity.id
_entity.type
_entity.pdbx_description
1 polymer ?
#
loop_
_entity_poly.entity_id
_entity_poly.type
_entity_poly.pdbx_seq_one_letter_code
_entity_poly.pdbx_strand_id
1 'polypeptide(L)' 'MKQIKTIRSRLDNAKDFDTEVNRALRDRWELKKRRILRPLAQSTDRYTCTILYAELEKELDQ' A
#
# COMPACT_ATOMS: atom_id res chain seq x y z
N MET A 1 -20.86 7.19 1.22
CA MET A 1 -20.48 5.77 0.92
C MET A 1 -18.97 5.67 1.07
N LYS A 2 -18.44 4.67 1.77
CA LYS A 2 -16.99 4.55 2.00
C LYS A 2 -16.29 3.89 0.81
N GLN A 3 -15.20 4.50 0.34
CA GLN A 3 -14.29 3.89 -0.62
C GLN A 3 -12.99 3.47 0.06
N ILE A 4 -12.43 2.35 -0.40
CA ILE A 4 -11.14 1.83 0.05
C ILE A 4 -10.16 1.86 -1.13
N LYS A 5 -8.95 2.37 -0.88
CA LYS A 5 -7.82 2.37 -1.81
C LYS A 5 -6.67 1.57 -1.23
N THR A 6 -6.16 0.61 -1.99
CA THR A 6 -4.97 -0.15 -1.62
C THR A 6 -3.79 0.31 -2.47
N ILE A 7 -2.69 0.67 -1.82
CA ILE A 7 -1.40 0.96 -2.47
C ILE A 7 -0.44 -0.17 -2.08
N ARG A 8 0.22 -0.77 -3.07
CA ARG A 8 1.19 -1.84 -2.86
C ARG A 8 2.38 -1.67 -3.79
N SER A 9 3.57 -1.82 -3.26
CA SER A 9 4.80 -1.80 -4.06
C SER A 9 5.84 -2.73 -3.45
N ARG A 10 6.85 -3.11 -4.21
CA ARG A 10 7.99 -3.83 -3.65
C ARG A 10 8.81 -2.90 -2.75
N LEU A 11 9.54 -3.47 -1.78
CA LEU A 11 10.35 -2.70 -0.82
C LEU A 11 11.47 -1.91 -1.50
N ASP A 12 12.03 -2.40 -2.60
CA ASP A 12 13.03 -1.68 -3.41
C ASP A 12 12.46 -0.41 -4.06
N ASN A 13 11.13 -0.34 -4.24
CA ASN A 13 10.41 0.81 -4.79
C ASN A 13 9.76 1.68 -3.68
N ALA A 14 10.40 1.79 -2.51
CA ALA A 14 9.86 2.51 -1.36
C ALA A 14 9.54 3.99 -1.65
N LYS A 15 10.38 4.66 -2.45
CA LYS A 15 10.18 6.07 -2.81
C LYS A 15 8.89 6.30 -3.59
N ASP A 16 8.59 5.41 -4.53
CA ASP A 16 7.37 5.50 -5.35
C ASP A 16 6.14 5.19 -4.50
N PHE A 17 6.24 4.18 -3.64
CA PHE A 17 5.20 3.85 -2.67
C PHE A 17 4.85 5.06 -1.77
N ASP A 18 5.85 5.70 -1.17
CA ASP A 18 5.62 6.86 -0.31
C ASP A 18 5.06 8.05 -1.10
N THR A 19 5.46 8.22 -2.35
CA THR A 19 4.93 9.26 -3.24
C THR A 19 3.43 9.05 -3.49
N GLU A 20 3.01 7.82 -3.79
CA GLU A 20 1.59 7.50 -4.01
C GLU A 20 0.75 7.62 -2.73
N VAL A 21 1.27 7.16 -1.59
CA VAL A 21 0.59 7.33 -0.29
C VAL A 21 0.41 8.80 0.02
N ASN A 22 1.45 9.62 -0.12
CA ASN A 22 1.37 11.06 0.11
C ASN A 22 0.40 11.75 -0.85
N ARG A 23 0.32 11.32 -2.12
CA ARG A 23 -0.68 11.81 -3.07
C ARG A 23 -2.09 11.50 -2.59
N ALA A 24 -2.35 10.26 -2.14
CA ALA A 24 -3.66 9.88 -1.63
C ALA A 24 -4.04 10.68 -0.36
N LEU A 25 -3.09 10.91 0.55
CA LEU A 25 -3.32 11.77 1.72
C LEU A 25 -3.69 13.20 1.33
N ARG A 26 -3.03 13.78 0.32
CA ARG A 26 -3.39 15.11 -0.22
C ARG A 26 -4.78 15.13 -0.83
N ASP A 27 -5.19 14.03 -1.47
CA ASP A 27 -6.53 13.84 -2.03
C ASP A 27 -7.61 13.54 -0.96
N ARG A 28 -7.31 13.82 0.32
CA ARG A 28 -8.20 13.63 1.48
C ARG A 28 -8.57 12.16 1.73
N TRP A 29 -7.72 11.23 1.32
CA TRP A 29 -7.82 9.86 1.82
C TRP A 29 -7.18 9.76 3.19
N GLU A 30 -7.76 8.95 4.07
CA GLU A 30 -7.24 8.68 5.40
C GLU A 30 -6.49 7.35 5.39
N LEU A 31 -5.24 7.34 5.83
CA LEU A 31 -4.45 6.11 5.93
C LEU A 31 -4.92 5.28 7.13
N LYS A 32 -5.50 4.11 6.88
CA LYS A 32 -6.01 3.21 7.92
C LYS A 32 -5.02 2.12 8.31
N LYS A 33 -4.25 1.60 7.35
CA LYS A 33 -3.24 0.57 7.62
C LYS A 33 -1.99 0.83 6.81
N ARG A 34 -0.83 0.56 7.41
CA ARG A 34 0.47 0.50 6.73
C ARG A 34 1.26 -0.68 7.29
N ARG A 35 1.73 -1.58 6.43
CA ARG A 35 2.46 -2.79 6.83
C ARG A 35 3.47 -3.22 5.78
N ILE A 36 4.50 -3.91 6.24
CA ILE A 36 5.44 -4.64 5.39
C ILE A 36 4.98 -6.09 5.34
N LEU A 37 4.58 -6.55 4.16
CA LEU A 37 4.22 -7.94 3.87
C LEU A 37 5.49 -8.69 3.50
N ARG A 38 5.96 -9.52 4.44
CA ARG A 38 7.10 -10.41 4.19
C ARG A 38 6.61 -11.64 3.43
N PRO A 39 7.32 -12.08 2.40
CA PRO A 39 7.01 -13.33 1.73
C PRO A 39 7.20 -14.49 2.72
N LEU A 40 6.16 -15.32 2.87
CA LEU A 40 6.31 -16.64 3.48
C LEU A 40 6.90 -17.54 2.39
N ALA A 41 8.13 -18.01 2.58
CA ALA A 41 8.86 -18.77 1.57
C ALA A 41 8.06 -20.01 1.14
N GLN A 42 7.56 -20.01 -0.11
CA GLN A 42 7.07 -21.22 -0.77
C GLN A 42 8.22 -21.78 -1.62
N SER A 43 8.91 -22.77 -1.07
CA SER A 43 9.82 -23.80 -1.63
C SER A 43 10.18 -23.78 -3.14
N THR A 44 10.47 -22.64 -3.74
CA THR A 44 10.88 -22.53 -5.14
C THR A 44 11.84 -21.36 -5.27
N ASP A 45 12.89 -21.55 -6.07
CA ASP A 45 13.98 -20.61 -6.37
C ASP A 45 13.53 -19.32 -7.09
N ARG A 46 12.36 -18.77 -6.75
CA ARG A 46 11.79 -17.56 -7.32
C ARG A 46 11.83 -16.43 -6.29
N TYR A 47 12.49 -15.35 -6.69
CA TYR A 47 12.61 -14.04 -6.03
C TYR A 47 11.42 -13.71 -5.11
N THR A 48 11.57 -13.97 -3.82
CA THR A 48 10.62 -13.58 -2.79
C THR A 48 10.79 -12.09 -2.51
N CYS A 49 9.85 -11.27 -2.98
CA CYS A 49 9.90 -9.83 -2.79
C CYS A 49 9.11 -9.42 -1.53
N THR A 50 9.73 -8.62 -0.67
CA THR A 50 9.04 -7.92 0.41
C THR A 50 8.15 -6.82 -0.18
N ILE A 51 6.90 -6.75 0.26
CA ILE A 51 5.90 -5.81 -0.27
C ILE A 51 5.55 -4.76 0.79
N LEU A 52 5.62 -3.49 0.41
CA LEU A 52 5.01 -2.38 1.12
C LEU A 52 3.52 -2.34 0.82
N TYR A 53 2.70 -2.17 1.84
CA TYR A 53 1.25 -2.16 1.73
C TYR A 53 0.66 -1.01 2.54
N ALA A 54 -0.26 -0.26 1.93
CA ALA A 54 -1.10 0.73 2.58
C ALA A 54 -2.56 0.55 2.18
N GLU A 55 -3.46 0.69 3.14
CA GLU A 55 -4.91 0.75 2.96
C GLU A 55 -5.37 2.13 3.39
N LEU A 56 -6.05 2.83 2.50
CA LEU A 56 -6.62 4.16 2.74
C LEU A 56 -8.13 4.12 2.54
N GLU A 57 -8.83 4.97 3.28
CA GLU A 57 -10.29 5.10 3.23
C GLU A 57 -10.67 6.54 2.93
N LYS A 58 -11.76 6.74 2.21
CA LYS A 58 -12.35 8.06 2.01
C LYS A 58 -13.87 7.97 2.02
N GLU A 59 -14.49 8.92 2.71
CA GLU A 59 -15.93 9.12 2.62
C GLU A 59 -16.27 9.79 1.29
N LEU A 60 -17.22 9.21 0.55
CA LEU A 60 -17.90 9.90 -0.53
C LEU A 60 -19.07 10.69 0.06
N ASP A 61 -18.95 12.01 0.03
CA ASP A 61 -20.08 12.92 0.17
C ASP A 61 -21.06 12.62 -0.97
N GLN A 62 -22.34 12.43 -0.63
CA GLN A 62 -23.42 12.15 -1.58
C GLN A 62 -23.80 13.39 -2.40
#